data_AF-A0A966HU01-F1
#
_entry.id   AF-A0A966HU01-F1
#
_cell.length_a   1.000
_cell.length_b   1.000
_cell.length_c   1.000
_cell.angle_alpha   90.00
_cell.angle_beta   90.00
_cell.angle_gamma   90.00
#
_symmetry.space_group_name_H-M   'P 1'
#
loop_
_entity.id
_entity.type
_entity.pdbx_description
1 polymer ?
#
loop_
_entity_poly.entity_id
_entity_poly.type
_entity_poly.pdbx_seq_one_letter_code
_entity_poly.pdbx_strand_id
1 'polypeptide(L)'
;MYLRAVILVSALFLTLITPISAPALTFKSIPATQWGYLYGSGKSANLTTTPQSPRVEIGKALSKWNLEYVGVPDEAKPAFKYAADIWASYFESSVPIEVKAYWEPLEAYGVLGSARPGDFFNSFDGAPDNDLWYPSILADRLAGKDLAPGKADIVLRF
;
A
#
# COMPACT_ATOMS: atom_id res chain seq x y z
N MET A 1 -26.59 52.43 24.18
CA MET A 1 -25.75 51.44 24.91
C MET A 1 -25.70 50.07 24.19
N TYR A 2 -25.73 50.02 22.85
CA TYR A 2 -25.70 48.76 22.07
C TYR A 2 -24.59 48.70 21.01
N LEU A 3 -23.92 49.81 20.72
CA LEU A 3 -22.94 49.87 19.63
C LEU A 3 -21.56 49.32 20.02
N ARG A 4 -21.25 49.23 21.33
CA ARG A 4 -19.95 48.72 21.82
C ARG A 4 -19.89 47.18 21.92
N ALA A 5 -21.04 46.50 22.07
CA ALA A 5 -21.10 45.04 22.16
C ALA A 5 -20.96 44.34 20.79
N VAL A 6 -21.42 44.99 19.72
CA VAL A 6 -21.38 44.43 18.35
C VAL A 6 -19.95 44.38 17.80
N ILE A 7 -19.09 45.32 18.21
CA ILE A 7 -17.71 45.39 17.74
C ILE A 7 -16.84 44.27 18.34
N LEU A 8 -17.12 43.84 19.58
CA LEU A 8 -16.34 42.80 20.25
C LEU A 8 -16.65 41.38 19.72
N VAL A 9 -17.90 41.12 19.30
CA VAL A 9 -18.27 39.81 18.71
C VAL A 9 -17.74 39.67 17.27
N SER A 10 -17.68 40.77 16.51
CA SER A 10 -17.11 40.80 15.16
C SER A 10 -15.61 40.46 15.13
N ALA A 11 -14.85 40.89 16.15
CA ALA A 11 -13.42 40.60 16.25
C ALA A 11 -13.13 39.11 16.53
N LEU A 12 -14.04 38.37 17.18
CA LEU A 12 -13.85 36.95 17.46
C LEU A 12 -14.07 36.08 16.21
N PHE A 13 -14.98 36.47 15.31
CA PHE A 13 -15.26 35.74 14.07
C PHE A 13 -14.19 35.90 12.98
N LEU A 14 -13.40 36.99 13.01
CA LEU A 14 -12.39 37.24 11.96
C LEU A 14 -11.08 36.45 12.16
N THR A 15 -10.86 35.83 13.33
CA THR A 15 -9.65 35.03 13.60
C THR A 15 -9.79 33.55 13.25
N LEU A 16 -11.00 33.05 12.95
CA LEU A 16 -11.23 31.66 12.54
C LEU A 16 -11.11 31.38 11.03
N ILE A 17 -10.80 32.39 10.20
CA ILE A 17 -10.77 32.25 8.73
C ILE A 17 -9.34 32.37 8.18
N THR A 18 -8.31 32.08 8.98
CA THR A 18 -7.03 31.75 8.34
C THR A 18 -7.15 30.31 7.83
N PRO A 19 -7.11 30.07 6.51
CA PRO A 19 -6.95 28.71 6.05
C PRO A 19 -5.64 28.22 6.65
N ILE A 20 -5.68 27.15 7.45
CA ILE A 20 -4.49 26.40 7.81
C ILE A 20 -3.97 25.85 6.49
N SER A 21 -3.08 26.61 5.85
CA SER A 21 -2.28 26.09 4.75
C SER A 21 -1.28 25.15 5.41
N ALA A 22 -1.59 23.85 5.38
CA ALA A 22 -0.56 22.86 5.60
C ALA A 22 0.50 23.07 4.51
N PRO A 23 1.79 23.23 4.86
CA PRO A 23 2.86 23.11 3.88
C PRO A 23 2.63 21.84 3.06
N ALA A 24 2.46 21.98 1.75
CA ALA A 24 2.47 20.83 0.86
C ALA A 24 3.83 20.16 1.06
N LEU A 25 3.83 18.93 1.56
CA LEU A 25 5.06 18.18 1.77
C LEU A 25 5.69 17.94 0.40
N THR A 26 6.88 18.51 0.22
CA THR A 26 7.64 18.40 -1.02
C THR A 26 8.55 17.18 -0.96
N PHE A 27 7.93 15.99 -0.86
CA PHE A 27 8.65 14.74 -1.04
C PHE A 27 8.74 14.40 -2.54
N LYS A 28 9.72 13.57 -2.90
CA LYS A 28 9.88 13.07 -4.26
C LYS A 28 9.18 11.72 -4.39
N SER A 29 8.56 11.48 -5.53
CA SER A 29 7.99 10.17 -5.88
C SER A 29 8.35 9.79 -7.31
N ILE A 30 8.58 8.49 -7.54
CA ILE A 30 8.77 7.91 -8.87
C ILE A 30 7.92 6.64 -9.01
N PRO A 31 7.27 6.41 -10.16
CA PRO A 31 6.60 5.14 -10.43
C PRO A 31 7.60 3.98 -10.45
N ALA A 32 7.26 2.90 -9.74
CA ALA A 32 8.11 1.72 -9.70
C ALA A 32 7.89 0.89 -10.97
N THR A 33 8.58 1.13 -12.08
CA THR A 33 8.25 0.46 -13.37
C THR A 33 8.82 -0.96 -13.52
N GLN A 34 9.70 -1.37 -12.62
CA GLN A 34 10.37 -2.68 -12.65
C GLN A 34 9.51 -3.75 -11.94
N TRP A 35 9.34 -4.90 -12.60
CA TRP A 35 8.61 -6.03 -12.06
C TRP A 35 9.56 -7.09 -11.51
N GLY A 36 9.22 -7.68 -10.37
CA GLY A 36 9.74 -8.97 -9.94
C GLY A 36 8.93 -10.10 -10.57
N TYR A 37 9.59 -11.14 -11.06
CA TYR A 37 8.94 -12.25 -11.79
C TYR A 37 9.08 -13.57 -11.05
N LEU A 38 8.02 -14.37 -11.06
CA LEU A 38 8.03 -15.77 -10.67
C LEU A 38 8.00 -16.62 -11.95
N TYR A 39 9.03 -17.44 -12.17
CA TYR A 39 9.13 -18.28 -13.37
C TYR A 39 8.73 -19.74 -13.07
N GLY A 40 8.01 -20.35 -14.01
CA GLY A 40 7.74 -21.78 -14.01
C GLY A 40 8.95 -22.55 -14.51
N SER A 41 9.21 -23.74 -13.94
CA SER A 41 10.38 -24.56 -14.34
C SER A 41 10.22 -25.27 -15.69
N GLY A 42 9.08 -25.12 -16.37
CA GLY A 42 8.77 -25.78 -17.65
C GLY A 42 8.53 -27.29 -17.56
N LYS A 43 8.66 -27.90 -16.38
CA LYS A 43 8.37 -29.32 -16.14
C LYS A 43 6.99 -29.48 -15.52
N SER A 44 6.12 -30.26 -16.17
CA SER A 44 4.88 -30.73 -15.57
C SER A 44 5.20 -31.77 -14.51
N ALA A 45 5.04 -31.40 -13.24
CA ALA A 45 5.09 -32.34 -12.13
C ALA A 45 3.66 -32.68 -11.69
N ASN A 46 3.34 -33.97 -11.58
CA ASN A 46 2.18 -34.37 -10.80
C ASN A 46 2.48 -33.99 -9.35
N LEU A 47 1.77 -32.97 -8.84
CA LEU A 47 1.83 -32.62 -7.42
C LEU A 47 1.19 -33.77 -6.64
N THR A 48 1.95 -34.83 -6.35
CA THR A 48 1.63 -35.67 -5.20
C THR A 48 1.77 -34.75 -4.00
N THR A 49 0.64 -34.29 -3.46
CA THR A 49 0.61 -33.38 -2.33
C THR A 49 1.25 -34.09 -1.14
N THR A 50 2.56 -33.91 -0.96
CA THR A 50 3.20 -34.05 0.33
C THR A 50 2.37 -33.22 1.32
N PRO A 51 2.16 -33.67 2.57
CA PRO A 51 1.35 -32.94 3.54
C PRO A 51 1.79 -31.47 3.53
N GLN A 52 0.83 -30.55 3.45
CA GLN A 52 1.08 -29.12 3.51
C GLN A 52 2.19 -28.86 4.54
N SER A 53 3.25 -28.15 4.14
CA SER A 53 4.17 -27.54 5.11
C SER A 53 3.34 -27.01 6.28
N PRO A 54 3.76 -27.22 7.54
CA PRO A 54 2.95 -26.87 8.71
C PRO A 54 2.37 -25.48 8.48
N ARG A 55 1.03 -25.43 8.47
CA ARG A 55 0.28 -24.20 8.19
C ARG A 55 0.95 -23.08 8.96
N VAL A 56 1.47 -22.09 8.25
CA VAL A 56 2.12 -20.93 8.88
C VAL A 56 1.13 -20.40 9.91
N GLU A 57 1.54 -20.36 11.18
CA GLU A 57 0.71 -19.81 12.24
C GLU A 57 0.50 -18.33 11.92
N ILE A 58 -0.69 -18.00 11.44
CA ILE A 58 -1.07 -16.61 11.20
C ILE A 58 -1.27 -16.00 12.59
N GLY A 59 -0.30 -15.18 13.00
CA GLY A 59 -0.35 -14.43 14.24
C GLY A 59 -1.45 -13.38 14.24
N LYS A 60 -1.53 -12.59 15.31
CA LYS A 60 -2.40 -11.42 15.35
C LYS A 60 -2.03 -10.46 14.22
N ALA A 61 -3.02 -10.01 13.44
CA ALA A 61 -2.79 -8.99 12.41
C ALA A 61 -2.25 -7.69 13.04
N LEU A 62 -1.14 -7.20 12.51
CA LEU A 62 -0.44 -5.97 12.88
C LEU A 62 -0.69 -4.82 11.91
N SER A 63 -1.30 -5.10 10.75
CA SER A 63 -1.68 -4.11 9.74
C SER A 63 -2.96 -4.52 9.02
N LYS A 64 -3.59 -3.57 8.33
CA LYS A 64 -4.77 -3.80 7.50
C LYS A 64 -4.35 -3.88 6.03
N TRP A 65 -4.78 -4.92 5.32
CA TRP A 65 -4.49 -5.13 3.90
C TRP A 65 -5.81 -5.13 3.12
N ASN A 66 -5.91 -4.22 2.14
CA ASN A 66 -7.06 -4.09 1.26
C ASN A 66 -6.68 -4.65 -0.11
N LEU A 67 -7.50 -5.58 -0.63
CA LEU A 67 -7.24 -6.27 -1.88
C LEU A 67 -8.27 -5.83 -2.93
N GLU A 68 -7.81 -5.14 -3.97
CA GLU A 68 -8.56 -4.85 -5.17
C GLU A 68 -8.26 -5.91 -6.24
N TYR A 69 -9.29 -6.59 -6.71
CA TYR A 69 -9.16 -7.64 -7.72
C TYR A 69 -9.68 -7.18 -9.08
N VAL A 70 -8.86 -7.33 -10.12
CA VAL A 70 -9.22 -7.07 -11.51
C VAL A 70 -9.14 -8.39 -12.28
N GLY A 71 -10.30 -8.96 -12.61
CA GLY A 71 -10.40 -10.20 -13.39
C GLY A 71 -10.06 -11.50 -12.64
N VAL A 72 -9.68 -11.44 -11.36
CA VAL A 72 -9.30 -12.63 -10.57
C VAL A 72 -10.52 -13.56 -10.35
N PRO A 73 -10.42 -14.86 -10.69
CA PRO A 73 -11.47 -15.84 -10.44
C PRO A 73 -11.80 -16.00 -8.95
N ASP A 74 -13.06 -16.30 -8.62
CA ASP A 74 -13.51 -16.41 -7.22
C ASP A 74 -12.79 -17.52 -6.46
N GLU A 75 -12.40 -18.60 -7.13
CA GLU A 75 -11.67 -19.72 -6.53
C GLU A 75 -10.23 -19.35 -6.14
N ALA A 76 -9.65 -18.33 -6.80
CA ALA A 76 -8.30 -17.88 -6.55
C ALA A 76 -8.22 -16.81 -5.44
N LYS A 77 -9.26 -15.99 -5.25
CA LYS A 77 -9.30 -14.91 -4.24
C LYS A 77 -8.95 -15.38 -2.81
N PRO A 78 -9.36 -16.58 -2.33
CA PRO A 78 -8.95 -17.08 -1.03
C PRO A 78 -7.43 -17.21 -0.87
N ALA A 79 -6.70 -17.54 -1.94
CA ALA A 79 -5.24 -17.66 -1.90
C ALA A 79 -4.57 -16.28 -1.74
N PHE A 80 -5.05 -15.26 -2.45
CA PHE A 80 -4.59 -13.88 -2.27
C PHE A 80 -4.86 -13.38 -0.86
N LYS A 81 -6.08 -13.62 -0.35
CA LYS A 81 -6.42 -13.24 1.02
C LYS A 81 -5.53 -13.97 2.05
N TYR A 82 -5.31 -15.26 1.87
CA TYR A 82 -4.45 -16.04 2.77
C TYR A 82 -3.01 -15.51 2.79
N ALA A 83 -2.46 -15.16 1.63
CA ALA A 83 -1.15 -14.52 1.54
C ALA A 83 -1.12 -13.16 2.26
N ALA A 84 -2.14 -12.32 2.06
CA ALA A 84 -2.26 -11.04 2.76
C ALA A 84 -2.40 -11.20 4.28
N ASP A 85 -3.15 -12.20 4.75
CA ASP A 85 -3.30 -12.50 6.18
C ASP A 85 -1.96 -12.90 6.82
N ILE A 86 -1.13 -13.69 6.11
CA ILE A 86 0.25 -13.98 6.54
C ILE A 86 1.05 -12.69 6.66
N TRP A 87 1.09 -11.87 5.61
CA TRP A 87 1.85 -10.63 5.63
C TRP A 87 1.38 -9.65 6.71
N ALA A 88 0.06 -9.55 6.92
CA ALA A 88 -0.54 -8.75 7.98
C ALA A 88 -0.05 -9.17 9.37
N SER A 89 0.30 -10.45 9.59
CA SER A 89 0.84 -10.92 10.87
C SER A 89 2.32 -10.55 11.12
N TYR A 90 3.07 -10.22 10.07
CA TYR A 90 4.51 -9.92 10.16
C TYR A 90 4.84 -8.45 9.91
N PHE A 91 3.99 -7.74 9.17
CA PHE A 91 4.21 -6.34 8.82
C PHE A 91 3.33 -5.44 9.69
N GLU A 92 3.94 -4.72 10.62
CA GLU A 92 3.25 -3.74 11.46
C GLU A 92 3.13 -2.40 10.74
N SER A 93 1.91 -1.87 10.64
CA SER A 93 1.66 -0.55 10.05
C SER A 93 0.36 0.03 10.61
N SER A 94 0.39 1.30 10.97
CA SER A 94 -0.80 2.09 11.30
C SER A 94 -1.57 2.53 10.04
N VAL A 95 -0.93 2.50 8.87
CA VAL A 95 -1.51 2.86 7.58
C VAL A 95 -2.00 1.60 6.87
N PRO A 96 -3.25 1.57 6.37
CA PRO A 96 -3.75 0.47 5.53
C PRO A 96 -2.89 0.30 4.27
N ILE A 97 -2.70 -0.95 3.85
CA ILE A 97 -1.90 -1.30 2.67
C ILE A 97 -2.86 -1.64 1.54
N GLU A 98 -2.70 -0.95 0.42
CA GLU A 98 -3.54 -1.13 -0.77
C GLU A 98 -2.85 -2.06 -1.77
N VAL A 99 -3.47 -3.19 -2.08
CA VAL A 99 -2.93 -4.18 -3.02
C VAL A 99 -3.88 -4.32 -4.20
N LYS A 100 -3.35 -4.19 -5.41
CA LYS A 100 -4.11 -4.38 -6.65
C LYS A 100 -3.60 -5.57 -7.43
N ALA A 101 -4.46 -6.55 -7.64
CA ALA A 101 -4.14 -7.77 -8.36
C ALA A 101 -4.89 -7.85 -9.68
N TYR A 102 -4.13 -7.98 -10.77
CA TYR A 102 -4.64 -8.21 -12.11
C TYR A 102 -4.50 -9.68 -12.48
N TRP A 103 -5.56 -10.24 -13.07
CA TRP A 103 -5.55 -11.57 -13.66
C TRP A 103 -5.69 -11.43 -15.17
N GLU A 104 -4.58 -11.52 -15.88
CA GLU A 104 -4.48 -11.22 -17.31
C GLU A 104 -3.31 -11.96 -17.96
N PRO A 105 -3.36 -12.21 -19.28
CA PRO A 105 -2.27 -12.87 -19.97
C PRO A 105 -0.94 -12.14 -19.79
N LEU A 106 0.09 -12.86 -19.33
CA LEU A 106 1.43 -12.32 -19.15
C LEU A 106 2.21 -12.39 -20.46
N GLU A 107 2.85 -11.27 -20.85
CA GLU A 107 3.60 -11.16 -22.11
C GLU A 107 4.91 -11.97 -22.10
N ALA A 108 5.47 -12.22 -20.93
CA ALA A 108 6.76 -12.88 -20.77
C ALA A 108 6.62 -14.41 -20.68
N TYR A 109 7.33 -15.13 -21.55
CA TYR A 109 7.31 -16.59 -21.58
C TYR A 109 7.80 -17.19 -20.26
N GLY A 110 7.04 -18.15 -19.73
CA GLY A 110 7.38 -18.88 -18.51
C GLY A 110 7.18 -18.12 -17.22
N VAL A 111 6.64 -16.89 -17.24
CA VAL A 111 6.24 -16.17 -16.02
C VAL A 111 4.88 -16.69 -15.54
N LEU A 112 4.80 -17.01 -14.25
CA LEU A 112 3.59 -17.47 -13.55
C LEU A 112 2.92 -16.36 -12.73
N GLY A 113 3.64 -15.28 -12.49
CA GLY A 113 3.17 -14.13 -11.75
C GLY A 113 4.25 -13.07 -11.65
N SER A 114 3.84 -11.83 -11.43
CA SER A 114 4.75 -10.72 -11.22
C SER A 114 4.22 -9.75 -10.18
N ALA A 115 5.14 -9.06 -9.50
CA ALA A 115 4.82 -8.11 -8.46
C ALA A 115 5.75 -6.90 -8.51
N ARG A 116 5.24 -5.73 -8.12
CA ARG A 116 6.02 -4.51 -7.95
C ARG A 116 5.40 -3.62 -6.88
N PRO A 117 6.17 -2.70 -6.27
CA PRO A 117 5.59 -1.56 -5.55
C PRO A 117 4.77 -0.68 -6.50
N GLY A 118 3.86 0.13 -5.96
CA GLY A 118 3.17 1.17 -6.73
C GLY A 118 4.13 2.27 -7.18
N ASP A 119 4.73 2.92 -6.20
CA ASP A 119 5.71 3.98 -6.36
C ASP A 119 6.88 3.77 -5.38
N PHE A 120 7.96 4.53 -5.60
CA PHE A 120 9.00 4.76 -4.62
C PHE A 120 8.95 6.22 -4.17
N PHE A 121 9.25 6.46 -2.89
CA PHE A 121 9.23 7.77 -2.26
C PHE A 121 10.57 8.09 -1.61
N ASN A 122 10.91 9.37 -1.56
CA ASN A 122 12.16 9.87 -1.02
C ASN A 122 11.93 11.27 -0.41
N SER A 123 12.74 11.64 0.59
CA SER A 123 12.65 12.94 1.28
C SER A 123 11.25 13.25 1.86
N PHE A 124 10.56 12.24 2.42
CA PHE A 124 9.28 12.42 3.12
C PHE A 124 9.49 12.56 4.63
N ASP A 125 8.51 13.17 5.30
CA ASP A 125 8.54 13.32 6.76
C ASP A 125 8.49 11.94 7.44
N GLY A 126 9.45 11.65 8.31
CA GLY A 126 9.66 10.32 8.89
C GLY A 126 10.62 9.40 8.13
N ALA A 127 11.17 9.81 6.98
CA ALA A 127 12.20 9.05 6.29
C ALA A 127 13.48 8.96 7.14
N PRO A 128 14.01 7.75 7.40
CA PRO A 128 15.28 7.58 8.14
C PRO A 128 16.48 8.20 7.42
N ASP A 129 16.47 8.15 6.09
CA ASP A 129 17.47 8.78 5.22
C ASP A 129 16.72 9.49 4.07
N ASN A 130 16.96 10.79 3.92
CA ASN A 130 16.29 11.60 2.91
C ASN A 130 16.82 11.38 1.50
N ASP A 131 17.96 10.71 1.31
CA ASP A 131 18.56 10.40 0.01
C ASP A 131 18.20 8.99 -0.51
N LEU A 132 17.60 8.14 0.33
CA LEU A 132 17.18 6.79 -0.05
C LEU A 132 15.75 6.74 -0.61
N TRP A 133 15.52 5.86 -1.58
CA TRP A 133 14.19 5.59 -2.13
C TRP A 133 13.55 4.38 -1.44
N TYR A 134 12.38 4.59 -0.87
CA TYR A 134 11.59 3.59 -0.15
C TYR A 134 10.38 3.16 -0.98
N PRO A 135 10.07 1.86 -1.07
CA PRO A 135 8.85 1.40 -1.73
C PRO A 135 7.61 1.89 -0.96
N SER A 136 6.50 2.11 -1.68
CA SER A 136 5.22 2.67 -1.18
C SER A 136 4.86 2.22 0.24
N ILE A 137 4.69 0.91 0.46
CA ILE A 137 4.31 0.37 1.78
C ILE A 137 5.24 0.82 2.91
N LEU A 138 6.55 0.79 2.66
CA LEU A 138 7.53 1.14 3.68
C LEU A 138 7.55 2.65 3.92
N ALA A 139 7.42 3.44 2.86
CA ALA A 139 7.34 4.89 2.96
C ALA A 139 6.11 5.32 3.78
N ASP A 140 4.94 4.76 3.48
CA ASP A 140 3.69 5.06 4.17
C ASP A 140 3.75 4.66 5.64
N ARG A 141 4.29 3.47 5.94
CA ARG A 141 4.52 3.02 7.32
C ARG A 141 5.41 4.00 8.08
N LEU A 142 6.53 4.42 7.48
CA LEU A 142 7.51 5.30 8.13
C LEU A 142 6.98 6.73 8.29
N ALA A 143 6.20 7.21 7.33
CA ALA A 143 5.54 8.51 7.38
C ALA A 143 4.32 8.53 8.32
N GLY A 144 3.78 7.36 8.67
CA GLY A 144 2.57 7.23 9.46
C GLY A 144 1.29 7.68 8.74
N LYS A 145 1.35 7.84 7.42
CA LYS A 145 0.22 8.20 6.55
C LYS A 145 0.43 7.72 5.12
N ASP A 146 -0.66 7.63 4.38
CA ASP A 146 -0.66 7.36 2.94
C ASP A 146 -0.05 8.54 2.17
N LEU A 147 1.07 8.32 1.50
CA LEU A 147 1.79 9.31 0.69
C LEU A 147 1.26 9.39 -0.75
N ALA A 148 0.47 8.42 -1.21
CA ALA A 148 -0.16 8.45 -2.54
C ALA A 148 -1.63 7.94 -2.53
N PRO A 149 -2.55 8.75 -1.98
CA PRO A 149 -3.95 8.36 -1.88
C PRO A 149 -4.58 7.97 -3.21
N GLY A 150 -5.26 6.82 -3.21
CA GLY A 150 -5.93 6.27 -4.40
C GLY A 150 -5.01 5.50 -5.34
N LYS A 151 -3.74 5.31 -4.98
CA LYS A 151 -2.84 4.38 -5.65
C LYS A 151 -2.68 3.11 -4.82
N ALA A 152 -2.34 2.01 -5.51
CA ALA A 152 -2.01 0.76 -4.84
C ALA A 152 -0.54 0.75 -4.44
N ASP A 153 -0.24 0.27 -3.25
CA ASP A 153 1.12 0.11 -2.74
C ASP A 153 1.84 -1.10 -3.33
N ILE A 154 1.08 -2.17 -3.62
CA ILE A 154 1.56 -3.34 -4.35
C ILE A 154 0.68 -3.54 -5.57
N VAL A 155 1.33 -3.76 -6.71
CA VAL A 155 0.66 -4.21 -7.93
C VAL A 155 1.12 -5.63 -8.26
N LEU A 156 0.16 -6.52 -8.45
CA LEU A 156 0.36 -7.92 -8.82
C LEU A 156 -0.25 -8.19 -10.20
N ARG A 157 0.39 -9.04 -11.00
CA ARG A 157 -0.16 -9.57 -12.27
C ARG A 157 0.04 -11.08 -12.33
N PHE A 158 -1.01 -11.80 -12.69
CA PHE A 158 -1.06 -13.26 -12.81
C PHE A 158 -1.72 -13.66 -14.11
#